data_AF-A0A084GAA0-F1
#
_entry.id   AF-A0A084GAA0-F1
#
_cell.length_a   1.000
_cell.length_b   1.000
_cell.length_c   1.000
_cell.angle_alpha   90.00
_cell.angle_beta   90.00
_cell.angle_gamma   90.00
#
_symmetry.space_group_name_H-M   'P 1'
#
loop_
_entity.id
_entity.type
_entity.pdbx_description
1 polymer ?
#
loop_
_entity_poly.entity_id
_entity_poly.type
_entity_poly.pdbx_seq_one_letter_code
_entity_poly.pdbx_strand_id
1 'polypeptide(L)'
;MVTPTLKAIHHRADTSPLEMDILPYVRERDSTSAVLAKQYNDLQQTWNDLSEVQSKTLHISRDNVAMTSELLELAEAANHRKFGTSTGSELEMEMEQARQEVKESRQRWKVIKGTLSAVIVGSGIAWAQDQDLLEMVLDPEENE
;
A
#
# COMPACT_ATOMS: atom_id res chain seq x y z
N MET A 1 -28.66 8.41 15.84
CA MET A 1 -29.65 7.31 15.92
C MET A 1 -30.78 7.64 14.95
N VAL A 2 -31.01 6.79 13.95
CA VAL A 2 -32.15 6.97 13.03
C VAL A 2 -33.38 6.42 13.72
N THR A 3 -34.29 7.28 14.16
CA THR A 3 -35.58 6.91 14.72
C THR A 3 -36.51 6.46 13.59
N PRO A 4 -37.06 5.23 13.62
CA PRO A 4 -37.95 4.77 12.57
C PRO A 4 -39.29 5.50 12.64
N THR A 5 -39.55 6.36 11.66
CA THR A 5 -40.79 7.12 11.44
C THR A 5 -42.03 6.22 11.30
N LEU A 6 -41.85 4.92 11.02
CA LEU A 6 -42.91 3.98 10.70
C LEU A 6 -43.66 3.41 11.90
N LYS A 7 -43.13 3.50 13.13
CA LYS A 7 -43.92 3.18 14.34
C LYS A 7 -45.13 4.12 14.50
N ALA A 8 -45.04 5.34 13.97
CA ALA A 8 -46.07 6.36 14.13
C ALA A 8 -47.28 6.21 13.19
N ILE A 9 -47.14 5.44 12.10
CA ILE A 9 -48.17 5.33 11.06
C ILE A 9 -48.87 3.96 11.13
N HIS A 10 -48.14 2.87 11.38
CA HIS A 10 -48.68 1.50 11.29
C HIS A 10 -49.13 0.88 12.63
N HIS A 11 -49.19 1.64 13.72
CA HIS A 11 -49.73 1.18 15.02
C HIS A 11 -50.85 2.12 15.52
N ARG A 12 -51.48 2.85 14.60
CA ARG A 12 -52.62 3.72 14.92
C ARG A 12 -53.92 2.91 14.80
N ALA A 13 -54.95 3.29 15.55
CA ALA A 13 -56.21 2.56 15.63
C ALA A 13 -56.96 2.43 14.28
N ASP A 14 -56.53 3.16 13.25
CA ASP A 14 -57.04 3.25 11.88
C ASP A 14 -56.13 2.57 10.83
N THR A 15 -55.15 1.76 11.24
CA THR A 15 -54.22 1.07 10.30
C THR A 15 -54.97 0.06 9.42
N SER A 16 -54.80 0.15 8.10
CA SER A 16 -55.45 -0.75 7.13
C SER A 16 -54.86 -2.18 7.19
N PRO A 17 -55.66 -3.24 6.93
CA PRO A 17 -55.13 -4.61 6.82
C PRO A 17 -53.95 -4.73 5.83
N LEU A 18 -53.99 -3.99 4.72
CA LEU A 18 -52.90 -3.96 3.75
C LEU A 18 -51.61 -3.35 4.33
N GLU A 19 -51.73 -2.34 5.20
CA GLU A 19 -50.59 -1.71 5.86
C GLU A 19 -49.95 -2.64 6.91
N MET A 20 -50.76 -3.49 7.55
CA MET A 20 -50.27 -4.55 8.43
C MET A 20 -49.51 -5.63 7.67
N ASP A 21 -50.01 -6.00 6.48
CA ASP A 21 -49.38 -7.04 5.63
C ASP A 21 -48.01 -6.62 5.07
N ILE A 22 -47.83 -5.34 4.73
CA ILE A 22 -46.54 -4.85 4.20
C ILE A 22 -45.48 -4.59 5.30
N LEU A 23 -45.90 -4.42 6.55
CA LEU A 23 -45.06 -4.03 7.67
C LEU A 23 -43.83 -4.93 7.89
N PRO A 24 -43.89 -6.28 7.76
CA PRO A 24 -42.73 -7.15 7.88
C PRO A 24 -41.66 -6.83 6.83
N TYR A 25 -42.06 -6.65 5.58
CA TYR A 25 -41.16 -6.34 4.47
C TYR A 25 -40.51 -4.97 4.62
N VAL A 26 -41.25 -3.98 5.11
CA VAL A 26 -40.69 -2.65 5.38
C VAL A 26 -39.65 -2.71 6.51
N ARG A 27 -39.92 -3.48 7.57
CA ARG A 27 -38.95 -3.69 8.66
C ARG A 27 -37.67 -4.39 8.18
N GLU A 28 -37.82 -5.39 7.32
CA GLU A 28 -36.69 -6.09 6.72
C GLU A 28 -35.88 -5.19 5.79
N ARG A 29 -36.55 -4.36 4.98
CA ARG A 29 -35.89 -3.35 4.15
C ARG A 29 -35.11 -2.36 5.01
N ASP A 30 -35.71 -1.86 6.09
CA ASP A 30 -35.09 -0.87 6.95
C ASP A 30 -33.89 -1.46 7.70
N SER A 31 -34.00 -2.70 8.20
CA SER A 31 -32.86 -3.38 8.84
C SER A 31 -31.73 -3.62 7.85
N THR A 32 -32.04 -4.08 6.63
CA THR A 32 -31.06 -4.29 5.56
C THR A 32 -30.41 -2.98 5.15
N SER A 33 -31.19 -1.91 5.01
CA SER A 33 -30.67 -0.58 4.65
C SER A 33 -29.75 -0.02 5.75
N ALA A 34 -30.08 -0.25 7.02
CA ALA A 34 -29.23 0.15 8.13
C ALA A 34 -27.90 -0.62 8.17
N VAL A 35 -27.94 -1.94 7.92
CA VAL A 35 -26.73 -2.77 7.81
C VAL A 35 -25.87 -2.32 6.62
N LEU A 36 -26.48 -2.09 5.46
CA LEU A 36 -25.78 -1.62 4.26
C LEU A 36 -25.13 -0.26 4.48
N ALA A 37 -25.84 0.70 5.09
CA ALA A 37 -25.30 2.01 5.42
C ALA A 37 -24.11 1.90 6.38
N LYS A 38 -24.17 0.99 7.35
CA LYS A 38 -23.04 0.72 8.25
C LYS A 38 -21.84 0.16 7.48
N GLN A 39 -22.06 -0.88 6.68
CA GLN A 39 -20.99 -1.49 5.87
C GLN A 39 -20.35 -0.49 4.90
N TYR A 40 -21.15 0.38 4.30
CA TYR A 40 -20.64 1.43 3.42
C TYR A 40 -19.77 2.44 4.17
N ASN A 41 -20.18 2.85 5.38
CA ASN A 41 -19.37 3.74 6.21
C ASN A 41 -18.06 3.07 6.64
N ASP A 42 -18.10 1.79 7.05
CA ASP A 42 -16.90 1.04 7.43
C ASP A 42 -15.93 0.89 6.23
N LEU A 43 -16.49 0.63 5.04
CA LEU A 43 -15.73 0.57 3.79
C LEU A 43 -15.11 1.93 3.45
N GLN A 44 -15.89 3.01 3.54
CA GLN A 44 -15.40 4.36 3.26
C GLN A 44 -14.29 4.77 4.22
N GLN A 45 -14.41 4.42 5.51
CA GLN A 45 -13.36 4.66 6.49
C GLN A 45 -12.08 3.92 6.10
N THR A 46 -12.20 2.64 5.73
CA THR A 46 -11.06 1.82 5.29
C THR A 46 -10.38 2.42 4.04
N TRP A 47 -11.15 2.92 3.08
CA TRP A 47 -10.61 3.61 1.90
C TRP A 47 -9.88 4.90 2.25
N ASN A 48 -10.42 5.70 3.18
CA ASN A 48 -9.77 6.92 3.64
C ASN A 48 -8.44 6.60 4.32
N ASP A 49 -8.41 5.61 5.21
CA ASP A 49 -7.20 5.17 5.91
C ASP A 49 -6.15 4.64 4.92
N LEU A 50 -6.57 3.84 3.92
CA LEU A 50 -5.69 3.35 2.87
C LEU A 50 -5.10 4.50 2.04
N SER A 51 -5.93 5.46 1.64
CA SER A 51 -5.49 6.61 0.86
C SER A 51 -4.48 7.48 1.64
N GLU A 52 -4.70 7.67 2.94
CA GLU A 52 -3.76 8.37 3.81
C GLU A 52 -2.41 7.65 3.89
N VAL A 53 -2.41 6.33 4.11
CA VAL A 53 -1.19 5.52 4.16
C VAL A 53 -0.45 5.56 2.82
N GLN A 54 -1.15 5.38 1.70
CA GLN A 54 -0.55 5.44 0.37
C GLN A 54 0.09 6.80 0.08
N SER A 55 -0.57 7.90 0.45
CA SER A 55 -0.01 9.25 0.30
C SER A 55 1.26 9.43 1.12
N LYS A 56 1.28 8.95 2.37
CA LYS A 56 2.47 9.00 3.23
C LYS A 56 3.61 8.16 2.67
N THR A 57 3.33 6.96 2.19
CA THR A 57 4.33 6.07 1.59
C THR A 57 4.98 6.71 0.36
N LEU A 58 4.19 7.33 -0.53
CA LEU A 58 4.72 8.03 -1.70
C LEU A 58 5.63 9.21 -1.30
N HIS A 59 5.25 9.95 -0.26
CA HIS A 59 6.08 11.05 0.23
C HIS A 59 7.41 10.55 0.81
N ILE A 60 7.36 9.58 1.71
CA ILE A 60 8.55 8.98 2.33
C ILE A 60 9.46 8.34 1.28
N SER A 61 8.89 7.69 0.26
CA SER A 61 9.66 7.09 -0.83
C SER A 61 10.44 8.15 -1.62
N ARG A 62 9.81 9.29 -1.94
CA ARG A 62 10.50 10.41 -2.61
C ARG A 62 11.60 10.99 -1.76
N ASP A 63 11.35 11.17 -0.46
CA ASP A 63 12.33 11.72 0.47
C ASP A 63 13.52 10.76 0.63
N ASN A 64 13.27 9.45 0.70
CA ASN A 64 14.32 8.44 0.73
C ASN A 64 15.20 8.47 -0.52
N VAL A 65 14.61 8.66 -1.71
CA VAL A 65 15.37 8.79 -2.96
C VAL A 65 16.25 10.05 -2.90
N ALA A 66 15.69 11.19 -2.49
CA ALA A 66 16.44 12.45 -2.38
C ALA A 66 17.59 12.34 -1.38
N MET A 67 17.33 11.86 -0.17
CA MET A 67 18.36 11.67 0.87
C MET A 67 19.43 10.66 0.44
N THR A 68 19.05 9.59 -0.27
CA THR A 68 20.01 8.61 -0.79
C THR A 68 20.89 9.23 -1.87
N SER A 69 20.34 10.07 -2.73
CA SER A 69 21.12 10.84 -3.72
C SER A 69 22.14 11.75 -3.03
N GLU A 70 21.71 12.52 -2.02
CA GLU A 70 22.61 13.38 -1.24
C GLU A 70 23.69 12.59 -0.51
N LEU A 71 23.35 11.43 0.05
CA LEU A 71 24.31 10.54 0.70
C LEU A 71 25.37 10.04 -0.30
N LEU A 72 24.94 9.62 -1.49
CA LEU A 72 25.86 9.18 -2.54
C LEU A 72 26.79 10.32 -2.98
N GLU A 73 26.27 11.53 -3.22
CA GLU A 73 27.09 12.70 -3.54
C GLU A 73 28.09 13.03 -2.42
N LEU A 74 27.66 12.95 -1.16
CA LEU A 74 28.53 13.17 -0.01
C LEU A 74 29.61 12.09 0.12
N ALA A 75 29.25 10.83 -0.13
CA ALA A 75 30.20 9.72 -0.13
C ALA A 75 31.23 9.86 -1.25
N GLU A 76 30.82 10.29 -2.45
CA GLU A 76 31.74 10.61 -3.56
C GLU A 76 32.66 11.79 -3.19
N ALA A 77 32.13 12.87 -2.62
CA ALA A 77 32.93 14.01 -2.18
C ALA A 77 33.93 13.64 -1.07
N ALA A 78 33.52 12.78 -0.14
CA ALA A 78 34.38 12.24 0.91
C ALA A 78 35.49 11.36 0.33
N ASN A 79 35.16 10.49 -0.62
CA ASN A 79 36.13 9.69 -1.36
C ASN A 79 37.11 10.59 -2.11
N HIS A 80 36.66 11.57 -2.91
CA HIS A 80 37.57 12.48 -3.61
C HIS A 80 38.55 13.21 -2.68
N ARG A 81 38.11 13.63 -1.48
CA ARG A 81 39.00 14.23 -0.47
C ARG A 81 40.00 13.24 0.10
N LYS A 82 39.60 11.99 0.32
CA LYS A 82 40.47 10.91 0.82
C LYS A 82 41.50 10.48 -0.23
N PHE A 83 41.09 10.41 -1.49
CA PHE A 83 41.92 10.03 -2.64
C PHE A 83 42.93 11.12 -3.02
N GLY A 84 42.62 12.39 -2.77
CA GLY A 84 43.59 13.49 -2.90
C GLY A 84 44.71 13.47 -1.84
N THR A 85 44.57 12.64 -0.80
CA THR A 85 45.46 12.63 0.37
C THR A 85 46.13 11.26 0.64
N SER A 86 45.64 10.17 0.03
CA SER A 86 46.10 8.80 0.29
C SER A 86 46.93 8.20 -0.87
N THR A 87 48.02 7.53 -0.52
CA THR A 87 48.88 6.76 -1.44
C THR A 87 48.16 5.50 -1.93
N GLY A 88 48.17 5.27 -3.25
CA GLY A 88 47.24 4.38 -3.99
C GLY A 88 47.00 2.93 -3.54
N SER A 89 47.69 2.40 -2.53
CA SER A 89 47.43 1.06 -1.98
C SER A 89 46.23 0.99 -1.02
N GLU A 90 45.95 2.06 -0.26
CA GLU A 90 44.81 2.10 0.66
C GLU A 90 43.49 2.33 -0.10
N LEU A 91 43.59 3.04 -1.23
CA LEU A 91 42.54 3.31 -2.20
C LEU A 91 41.93 2.04 -2.81
N GLU A 92 42.79 1.12 -3.26
CA GLU A 92 42.36 -0.14 -3.87
C GLU A 92 41.62 -1.02 -2.87
N MET A 93 42.08 -1.03 -1.61
CA MET A 93 41.46 -1.80 -0.54
C MET A 93 40.05 -1.27 -0.20
N GLU A 94 39.86 0.05 -0.20
CA GLU A 94 38.55 0.67 0.05
C GLU A 94 37.58 0.52 -1.12
N MET A 95 38.07 0.62 -2.37
CA MET A 95 37.24 0.33 -3.54
C MET A 95 36.77 -1.12 -3.55
N GLU A 96 37.61 -2.06 -3.13
CA GLU A 96 37.25 -3.47 -3.07
C GLU A 96 36.22 -3.75 -1.96
N GLN A 97 36.36 -3.11 -0.79
CA GLN A 97 35.35 -3.17 0.27
C GLN A 97 34.00 -2.59 -0.20
N ALA A 98 34.00 -1.42 -0.84
CA ALA A 98 32.78 -0.80 -1.35
C ALA A 98 32.09 -1.67 -2.43
N ARG A 99 32.85 -2.30 -3.32
CA ARG A 99 32.31 -3.27 -4.30
C ARG A 99 31.67 -4.46 -3.62
N GLN A 100 32.27 -4.96 -2.55
CA GLN A 100 31.73 -6.07 -1.79
C GLN A 100 30.43 -5.68 -1.08
N GLU A 101 30.34 -4.49 -0.50
CA GLU A 101 29.12 -3.97 0.13
C GLU A 101 27.98 -3.78 -0.89
N VAL A 102 28.28 -3.26 -2.09
CA VAL A 102 27.30 -3.15 -3.17
C VAL A 102 26.80 -4.52 -3.61
N LYS A 103 27.69 -5.52 -3.68
CA LYS A 103 27.33 -6.90 -4.03
C LYS A 103 26.41 -7.53 -2.98
N GLU A 104 26.71 -7.33 -1.70
CA GLU A 104 25.88 -7.81 -0.59
C GLU A 104 24.51 -7.11 -0.58
N SER A 105 24.48 -5.79 -0.81
CA SER A 105 23.23 -5.03 -0.92
C SER A 105 22.37 -5.54 -2.07
N ARG A 106 22.96 -5.76 -3.26
CA ARG A 106 22.26 -6.35 -4.41
C ARG A 106 21.71 -7.75 -4.11
N GLN A 107 22.47 -8.59 -3.40
CA GLN A 107 22.00 -9.93 -3.01
C GLN A 107 20.82 -9.85 -2.05
N ARG A 108 20.86 -8.96 -1.05
CA ARG A 108 19.73 -8.75 -0.13
C ARG A 108 18.49 -8.23 -0.87
N TRP A 109 18.69 -7.30 -1.80
CA TRP A 109 17.61 -6.78 -2.63
C TRP A 109 16.96 -7.87 -3.49
N LYS A 110 17.75 -8.76 -4.10
CA LYS A 110 17.21 -9.92 -4.85
C LYS A 110 16.33 -10.81 -4.00
N VAL A 111 16.70 -11.07 -2.75
CA VAL A 111 15.90 -11.90 -1.83
C VAL A 111 14.57 -11.20 -1.52
N ILE A 112 14.61 -9.92 -1.14
CA ILE A 112 13.41 -9.14 -0.81
C ILE A 112 12.47 -9.09 -2.02
N LYS A 113 13.01 -8.80 -3.20
CA LYS A 113 12.25 -8.78 -4.46
C LYS A 113 11.61 -10.14 -4.72
N GLY A 114 12.37 -11.24 -4.68
CA GLY A 114 11.85 -12.59 -4.88
C GLY A 114 10.73 -12.96 -3.90
N THR A 115 10.86 -12.57 -2.62
CA THR A 115 9.79 -12.78 -1.63
C THR A 115 8.54 -11.96 -1.93
N LEU A 116 8.69 -10.70 -2.36
CA LEU A 116 7.56 -9.84 -2.70
C LEU A 116 6.83 -10.37 -3.94
N SER A 117 7.56 -10.77 -4.98
CA SER A 117 6.98 -11.39 -6.18
C SER A 117 6.21 -12.66 -5.84
N ALA A 118 6.74 -13.51 -4.95
CA ALA A 118 6.04 -14.71 -4.48
C ALA A 118 4.75 -14.38 -3.72
N VAL A 119 4.76 -13.34 -2.88
CA VAL A 119 3.56 -12.88 -2.16
C VAL A 119 2.51 -12.33 -3.13
N ILE A 120 2.91 -11.49 -4.10
CA ILE A 120 2.02 -10.92 -5.10
C ILE A 120 1.36 -12.02 -5.92
N VAL A 121 2.14 -12.96 -6.45
CA VAL A 121 1.62 -14.10 -7.25
C VAL A 121 0.74 -15.01 -6.40
N GLY A 122 1.10 -15.26 -5.13
CA GLY A 122 0.35 -16.12 -4.20
C GLY A 122 -0.92 -15.48 -3.62
N SER A 123 -1.07 -14.15 -3.69
CA SER A 123 -2.19 -13.42 -3.09
C SER A 123 -3.52 -13.53 -3.86
N GLY A 124 -3.47 -13.98 -5.12
CA GLY A 124 -4.64 -14.03 -6.00
C GLY A 124 -5.06 -12.68 -6.59
N ILE A 125 -4.28 -11.62 -6.37
CA ILE A 125 -4.44 -10.33 -7.05
C ILE A 125 -4.20 -10.53 -8.55
N ALA A 126 -4.97 -9.84 -9.41
CA ALA A 126 -4.83 -9.88 -10.86
C ALA A 126 -3.61 -9.08 -11.35
N TRP A 127 -2.42 -9.40 -10.83
CA TRP A 127 -1.16 -8.68 -11.06
C TRP A 127 -0.75 -8.63 -12.54
N ALA A 128 -1.15 -9.60 -13.37
CA ALA A 128 -0.85 -9.62 -14.80
C ALA A 128 -1.61 -8.55 -15.61
N GLN A 129 -2.60 -7.89 -15.01
CA GLN A 129 -3.38 -6.81 -15.64
C GLN A 129 -2.89 -5.41 -15.23
N ASP A 130 -2.00 -5.34 -14.25
CA ASP A 130 -1.42 -4.12 -13.72
C ASP A 130 0.04 -4.04 -14.16
N GLN A 131 0.40 -2.98 -14.89
CA GLN A 131 1.73 -2.86 -15.49
C GLN A 131 2.85 -2.73 -14.45
N ASP A 132 2.58 -2.08 -13.32
CA ASP A 132 3.57 -1.88 -12.25
C ASP A 132 3.82 -3.20 -11.51
N LEU A 133 2.76 -3.98 -11.27
CA LEU A 133 2.87 -5.31 -10.66
C LEU A 133 3.48 -6.34 -11.62
N LEU A 134 3.17 -6.25 -12.90
CA LEU A 134 3.77 -7.07 -13.95
C LEU A 134 5.28 -6.86 -14.00
N GLU A 135 5.74 -5.61 -14.00
CA GLU A 135 7.17 -5.26 -13.99
C GLU A 135 7.86 -5.74 -12.71
N MET A 136 7.23 -5.54 -11.55
CA MET A 136 7.74 -6.02 -10.26
C MET A 136 7.92 -7.55 -10.22
N VAL A 137 7.00 -8.30 -10.82
CA VAL A 137 7.01 -9.77 -10.81
C VAL A 137 7.92 -10.36 -11.90
N LEU A 138 7.86 -9.83 -13.13
CA LEU A 138 8.54 -10.43 -14.28
C LEU A 138 9.94 -9.87 -14.56
N ASP A 139 10.27 -8.68 -14.05
CA ASP A 139 11.51 -7.94 -14.22
C ASP A 139 12.35 -8.34 -15.45
N PRO A 140 12.16 -7.68 -16.61
CA PRO A 140 12.78 -8.08 -17.87
C PRO A 140 14.33 -7.98 -17.90
N GLU A 141 14.96 -7.45 -16.85
CA GLU A 141 16.39 -7.16 -16.75
C GLU A 141 17.24 -8.30 -16.14
N GLU A 142 16.73 -9.54 -16.00
CA GLU A 142 17.52 -10.68 -15.50
C GLU A 142 18.35 -11.43 -16.57
N ASN A 143 18.32 -10.99 -17.83
CA ASN A 143 19.10 -11.58 -18.93
C ASN A 143 20.29 -10.70 -19.34
N GLU A 144 21.33 -10.60 -18.49
CA GLU A 144 22.74 -10.41 -18.88
C GLU A 144 23.70 -10.67 -17.70
#